data_AF-A0A6L4NDY6-F1
#
_entry.id   AF-A0A6L4NDY6-F1
#
_cell.length_a   1.000
_cell.length_b   1.000
_cell.length_c   1.000
_cell.angle_alpha   90.00
_cell.angle_beta   90.00
_cell.angle_gamma   90.00
#
_symmetry.space_group_name_H-M   'P 1'
#
loop_
_entity.id
_entity.type
_entity.pdbx_description
1 polymer ?
#
loop_
_entity_poly.entity_id
_entity_poly.type
_entity_poly.pdbx_seq_one_letter_code
_entity_poly.pdbx_strand_id
1 'polypeptide(L)'
;MILINDCDIIRADKLNEIETVEFPNSTCISTCQWCKLRKIVHKDYNSCYCENPICRLKNTRSTIFPFINIPFLQERIWTECEIGYFDIIKKTKDYRPIKIDHIIINSIKVLRISQQHHSYGYRYGRDDLELSYSYEISVEIYNHENEQHINHIFTSNDLIRKEPWGEYDKSKALTMKYLFQKTIPLLNEYVKYQKNINLVNFNYIEKTLPQRNNYTSNVHRFNKSDALNIIYSMEIKNINGNKIIRFGARMGEYINFYIANLINSILNINLKYDIQTKTIYSELPYISQQRTYGSLKEYISCLLYLGIIKNYNDNLAKQEYLIAVPIEGLSLTSKINFVEKLIPSKELIQIFSFFSNMDATHFQDGITRVGRDDKEWKELSFTFPLLSDFRPNMALIQKINELLQIKLTFYQSKNDSNSIGYSYFEIYDDDYIGGLACNRTDLGSTELRKTSFHKLVCAIMDYYLHKPEEFTKFTSNN
;
A
#
# COMPACT_ATOMS: atom_id res chain seq x y z
N MET A 1 16.44 1.04 22.63
CA MET A 1 17.86 1.04 22.26
C MET A 1 18.12 -0.18 21.39
N ILE A 2 18.88 -0.08 20.30
CA ILE A 2 19.28 -1.24 19.50
C ILE A 2 20.79 -1.37 19.61
N LEU A 3 21.23 -2.56 20.04
CA LEU A 3 22.61 -2.99 20.18
C LEU A 3 22.91 -4.03 19.10
N ILE A 4 24.15 -4.05 18.59
CA ILE A 4 24.63 -5.05 17.64
C ILE A 4 25.93 -5.61 18.21
N ASN A 5 25.98 -6.91 18.51
CA ASN A 5 27.11 -7.58 19.15
C ASN A 5 27.58 -6.88 20.44
N ASP A 6 26.64 -6.47 21.30
CA ASP A 6 26.94 -5.70 22.52
C ASP A 6 27.64 -4.35 22.29
N CYS A 7 27.77 -3.95 21.03
CA CYS A 7 28.28 -2.66 20.59
C CYS A 7 27.11 -1.76 20.18
N ASP A 8 27.13 -0.48 20.56
CA ASP A 8 26.11 0.49 20.15
C ASP A 8 26.06 0.60 18.61
N ILE A 9 24.85 0.65 18.03
CA ILE A 9 24.43 1.47 16.87
C ILE A 9 23.02 1.03 16.41
N ILE A 10 22.00 1.88 16.63
CA ILE A 10 21.12 2.53 15.63
C ILE A 10 20.11 3.41 16.41
N ARG A 11 20.23 4.74 16.21
CA ARG A 11 19.21 5.75 16.57
C ARG A 11 18.01 5.58 15.63
N ALA A 12 16.78 5.57 16.16
CA ALA A 12 15.59 5.68 15.31
C ALA A 12 15.35 7.14 14.83
N ASP A 13 16.05 8.09 15.44
CA ASP A 13 15.88 9.55 15.36
C ASP A 13 17.01 10.29 14.60
N LYS A 14 18.13 9.66 14.26
CA LYS A 14 19.20 10.23 13.40
C LYS A 14 19.62 9.30 12.27
N LEU A 15 18.69 8.97 11.36
CA LEU A 15 19.04 8.32 10.09
C LEU A 15 19.45 9.31 8.99
N ASN A 16 19.38 10.61 9.27
CA ASN A 16 19.92 11.65 8.40
C ASN A 16 21.09 12.33 9.12
N GLU A 17 22.14 12.60 8.35
CA GLU A 17 23.30 13.45 8.63
C GLU A 17 24.54 12.76 9.22
N ILE A 18 25.55 12.71 8.32
CA ILE A 18 26.96 12.48 8.55
C ILE A 18 27.49 13.64 9.41
N GLU A 19 28.21 13.35 10.49
CA GLU A 19 29.12 14.32 11.11
C GLU A 19 30.47 13.68 11.41
N THR A 20 31.52 14.32 10.89
CA THR A 20 32.94 14.04 11.06
C THR A 20 33.40 14.27 12.51
N VAL A 21 34.45 13.56 12.91
CA VAL A 21 34.95 13.49 14.31
C VAL A 21 36.05 14.54 14.52
N GLU A 22 35.88 15.43 15.50
CA GLU A 22 36.97 16.22 16.10
C GLU A 22 37.12 15.91 17.60
N PHE A 23 38.36 15.87 18.09
CA PHE A 23 38.70 15.51 19.48
C PHE A 23 38.80 16.76 20.39
N PRO A 24 38.38 16.69 21.67
CA PRO A 24 38.20 17.89 22.50
C PRO A 24 39.48 18.40 23.19
N ASN A 25 39.48 19.72 23.40
CA ASN A 25 40.43 20.50 24.19
C ASN A 25 40.17 20.34 25.72
N SER A 26 41.14 20.70 26.56
CA SER A 26 41.29 20.29 27.98
C SER A 26 40.19 20.76 28.96
N THR A 27 39.32 21.70 28.60
CA THR A 27 38.27 22.24 29.48
C THR A 27 37.00 21.39 29.58
N CYS A 28 36.84 20.34 28.76
CA CYS A 28 35.61 19.51 28.70
C CYS A 28 35.65 18.22 29.53
N ILE A 29 36.72 17.99 30.30
CA ILE A 29 37.01 16.73 30.98
C ILE A 29 36.16 16.52 32.25
N SER A 30 35.70 17.59 32.89
CA SER A 30 35.00 17.49 34.20
C SER A 30 33.55 17.02 34.11
N THR A 31 32.84 17.27 33.00
CA THR A 31 31.41 16.90 32.83
C THR A 31 31.19 15.46 32.36
N CYS A 32 32.24 14.74 31.92
CA CYS A 32 32.11 13.51 31.14
C CYS A 32 32.86 12.29 31.72
N GLN A 33 33.22 12.29 33.01
CA GLN A 33 33.99 11.19 33.64
C GLN A 33 33.30 9.80 33.61
N TRP A 34 32.00 9.71 33.32
CA TRP A 34 31.26 8.43 33.27
C TRP A 34 31.09 7.81 31.88
N CYS A 35 31.28 8.56 30.78
CA CYS A 35 31.11 8.03 29.42
C CYS A 35 32.46 7.58 28.86
N LYS A 36 32.78 6.28 28.98
CA LYS A 36 34.01 5.71 28.39
C LYS A 36 34.04 5.75 26.85
N LEU A 37 32.92 6.08 26.19
CA LEU A 37 32.78 6.20 24.73
C LEU A 37 32.72 7.69 24.36
N ARG A 38 33.89 8.29 24.15
CA ARG A 38 34.14 9.75 24.05
C ARG A 38 33.74 10.34 22.68
N LYS A 39 32.45 10.53 22.40
CA LYS A 39 32.00 11.46 21.34
C LYS A 39 31.23 12.63 21.96
N ILE A 40 31.88 13.79 21.99
CA ILE A 40 31.31 15.08 22.42
C ILE A 40 31.27 15.95 21.17
N VAL A 41 30.12 16.54 20.86
CA VAL A 41 29.95 17.46 19.74
C VAL A 41 29.68 18.85 20.30
N HIS A 42 30.38 19.85 19.73
CA HIS A 42 30.27 21.24 20.12
C HIS A 42 29.36 21.95 19.13
N LYS A 43 28.24 22.50 19.62
CA LYS A 43 27.36 23.32 18.80
C LYS A 43 27.77 24.80 18.83
N ASP A 44 28.33 25.25 19.96
CA ASP A 44 28.84 26.62 20.22
C ASP A 44 29.90 26.59 21.37
N TYR A 45 30.68 27.68 21.55
CA TYR A 45 31.73 27.82 22.60
C TYR A 45 31.24 27.51 24.03
N ASN A 46 29.94 27.63 24.31
CA ASN A 46 29.36 27.44 25.65
C ASN A 46 28.45 26.20 25.78
N SER A 47 28.26 25.38 24.73
CA SER A 47 27.39 24.21 24.81
C SER A 47 28.05 22.96 24.25
N CYS A 48 28.38 22.04 25.15
CA CYS A 48 28.87 20.70 24.84
C CYS A 48 27.77 19.70 25.17
N TYR A 49 27.42 18.79 24.25
CA TYR A 49 26.59 17.63 24.59
C TYR A 49 27.27 16.33 24.20
N CYS A 50 27.09 15.31 25.04
CA CYS A 50 27.52 13.97 24.71
C CYS A 50 26.53 13.39 23.68
N GLU A 51 27.07 12.85 22.58
CA GLU A 51 26.26 12.15 21.59
C GLU A 51 25.81 10.76 22.04
N ASN A 52 26.35 10.26 23.16
CA ASN A 52 25.93 8.99 23.71
C ASN A 52 24.44 9.07 24.14
N PRO A 53 23.55 8.24 23.57
CA PRO A 53 22.13 8.23 23.93
C PRO A 53 21.89 8.09 25.43
N ILE A 54 22.74 7.31 26.12
CA ILE A 54 22.72 7.09 27.57
C ILE A 54 22.86 8.42 28.34
N CYS A 55 23.67 9.35 27.84
CA CYS A 55 23.86 10.66 28.46
C CYS A 55 22.67 11.61 28.25
N ARG A 56 21.91 11.46 27.15
CA ARG A 56 20.65 12.21 26.92
C ARG A 56 19.48 11.64 27.74
N LEU A 57 19.45 10.32 27.92
CA LEU A 57 18.46 9.63 28.75
C LEU A 57 18.61 9.94 30.24
N LYS A 58 19.80 10.40 30.68
CA LYS A 58 20.05 10.82 32.07
C LYS A 58 19.19 12.01 32.52
N ASN A 59 18.63 12.79 31.59
CA ASN A 59 17.66 13.85 31.88
C ASN A 59 16.22 13.31 32.07
N THR A 60 15.98 12.03 31.79
CA THR A 60 14.73 11.36 32.16
C THR A 60 14.88 10.75 33.56
N ARG A 61 13.81 10.77 34.37
CA ARG A 61 13.81 10.13 35.70
C ARG A 61 13.92 8.60 35.64
N SER A 62 13.88 8.00 34.44
CA SER A 62 14.00 6.55 34.25
C SER A 62 15.46 6.12 34.14
N THR A 63 15.79 5.01 34.77
CA THR A 63 17.13 4.40 34.73
C THR A 63 17.15 3.09 33.95
N ILE A 64 15.98 2.60 33.53
CA ILE A 64 15.75 1.32 32.86
C ILE A 64 15.15 1.59 31.48
N PHE A 65 15.73 1.01 30.43
CA PHE A 65 15.33 1.26 29.04
C PHE A 65 15.22 -0.03 28.23
N PRO A 66 14.24 -0.15 27.32
CA PRO A 66 14.14 -1.32 26.46
C PRO A 66 15.35 -1.40 25.53
N PHE A 67 15.92 -2.60 25.38
CA PHE A 67 17.00 -2.89 24.46
C PHE A 67 16.72 -4.14 23.62
N ILE A 68 17.27 -4.14 22.41
CA ILE A 68 17.34 -5.30 21.52
C ILE A 68 18.78 -5.42 21.10
N ASN A 69 19.41 -6.57 21.36
CA ASN A 69 20.76 -6.89 20.94
C ASN A 69 20.71 -7.94 19.84
N ILE A 70 21.19 -7.58 18.66
CA ILE A 70 21.35 -8.52 17.55
C ILE A 70 22.75 -9.14 17.69
N PRO A 71 22.85 -10.44 18.05
CA PRO A 71 24.14 -11.09 18.21
C PRO A 71 24.82 -11.34 16.86
N PHE A 72 26.00 -11.94 16.90
CA PHE A 72 26.75 -12.24 15.69
C PHE A 72 25.97 -13.27 14.86
N LEU A 73 25.55 -12.85 13.67
CA LEU A 73 24.71 -13.68 12.81
C LEU A 73 25.58 -14.63 11.97
N GLN A 74 25.27 -15.92 12.09
CA GLN A 74 25.76 -16.93 11.16
C GLN A 74 24.93 -16.92 9.87
N GLU A 75 25.57 -17.35 8.79
CA GLU A 75 24.95 -17.34 7.46
C GLU A 75 23.85 -18.40 7.36
N ARG A 76 22.65 -17.99 6.93
CA ARG A 76 21.46 -18.87 6.75
C ARG A 76 21.02 -19.62 8.02
N ILE A 77 21.32 -19.09 9.21
CA ILE A 77 20.86 -19.64 10.49
C ILE A 77 20.01 -18.60 11.21
N TRP A 78 18.79 -18.99 11.60
CA TRP A 78 17.94 -18.18 12.46
C TRP A 78 18.58 -18.05 13.84
N THR A 79 18.84 -16.80 14.25
CA THR A 79 19.48 -16.47 15.52
C THR A 79 18.53 -15.63 16.36
N GLU A 80 18.33 -16.01 17.63
CA GLU A 80 17.50 -15.27 18.58
C GLU A 80 18.23 -14.01 19.04
N CYS A 81 17.56 -12.86 19.02
CA CYS A 81 18.07 -11.62 19.58
C CYS A 81 17.91 -11.63 21.10
N GLU A 82 18.83 -10.97 21.80
CA GLU A 82 18.59 -10.69 23.21
C GLU A 82 17.67 -9.47 23.33
N ILE A 83 16.52 -9.62 23.96
CA ILE A 83 15.60 -8.52 24.19
C ILE A 83 15.34 -8.34 25.68
N GLY A 84 15.02 -7.11 26.07
CA GLY A 84 14.55 -6.83 27.42
C GLY A 84 14.85 -5.40 27.84
N TYR A 85 15.28 -5.22 29.07
CA TYR A 85 15.54 -3.92 29.66
C TYR A 85 16.99 -3.80 30.16
N PHE A 86 17.61 -2.66 29.91
CA PHE A 86 18.96 -2.35 30.38
C PHE A 86 18.87 -1.30 31.49
N ASP A 87 19.38 -1.66 32.67
CA ASP A 87 19.56 -0.72 33.78
C ASP A 87 20.90 0.01 33.59
N ILE A 88 20.82 1.31 33.29
CA ILE A 88 22.01 2.13 33.03
C ILE A 88 22.86 2.33 34.28
N ILE A 89 22.25 2.38 35.47
CA ILE A 89 22.96 2.59 36.74
C ILE A 89 23.70 1.31 37.12
N LYS A 90 22.99 0.19 37.15
CA LYS A 90 23.55 -1.11 37.54
C LYS A 90 24.40 -1.74 36.43
N LYS A 91 24.24 -1.28 35.18
CA LYS A 91 24.84 -1.86 33.97
C LYS A 91 24.49 -3.33 33.79
N THR A 92 23.26 -3.70 34.17
CA THR A 92 22.75 -5.07 34.10
C THR A 92 21.64 -5.18 33.07
N LYS A 93 21.60 -6.31 32.37
CA LYS A 93 20.51 -6.69 31.47
C LYS A 93 19.44 -7.47 32.25
N ASP A 94 18.19 -7.14 32.00
CA ASP A 94 17.00 -7.85 32.47
C ASP A 94 16.25 -8.36 31.23
N TYR A 95 16.25 -9.67 31.04
CA TYR A 95 15.76 -10.31 29.80
C TYR A 95 14.26 -10.59 29.81
N ARG A 96 13.47 -9.84 30.58
CA ARG A 96 12.01 -9.90 30.51
C ARG A 96 11.48 -9.32 29.18
N PRO A 97 10.37 -9.85 28.63
CA PRO A 97 9.77 -9.34 27.40
C PRO A 97 9.51 -7.83 27.43
N ILE A 98 9.68 -7.17 26.28
CA ILE A 98 9.45 -5.72 26.18
C ILE A 98 7.94 -5.47 26.13
N LYS A 99 7.40 -4.85 27.17
CA LYS A 99 5.99 -4.43 27.22
C LYS A 99 5.84 -2.95 26.84
N ILE A 100 4.93 -2.67 25.92
CA ILE A 100 4.51 -1.34 25.48
C ILE A 100 2.99 -1.29 25.49
N ASP A 101 2.42 -0.62 26.50
CA ASP A 101 0.98 -0.59 26.75
C ASP A 101 0.35 -2.00 26.76
N HIS A 102 -0.50 -2.31 25.78
CA HIS A 102 -1.21 -3.59 25.63
C HIS A 102 -0.44 -4.62 24.81
N ILE A 103 0.78 -4.30 24.40
CA ILE A 103 1.58 -5.13 23.49
C ILE A 103 2.82 -5.65 24.22
N ILE A 104 3.10 -6.94 24.08
CA ILE A 104 4.31 -7.58 24.60
C ILE A 104 5.10 -8.13 23.41
N ILE A 105 6.36 -7.72 23.27
CA ILE A 105 7.30 -8.30 22.31
C ILE A 105 8.04 -9.42 23.02
N ASN A 106 7.73 -10.67 22.64
CA ASN A 106 8.22 -11.88 23.27
C ASN A 106 9.61 -12.28 22.81
N SER A 107 9.85 -12.21 21.49
CA SER A 107 11.07 -12.71 20.90
C SER A 107 11.29 -12.09 19.51
N ILE A 108 12.55 -12.01 19.08
CA ILE A 108 12.93 -11.49 17.77
C ILE A 108 14.03 -12.39 17.22
N LYS A 109 13.75 -13.08 16.12
CA LYS A 109 14.74 -13.89 15.41
C LYS A 109 15.20 -13.17 14.16
N VAL A 110 16.47 -13.32 13.82
CA VAL A 110 17.08 -12.75 12.61
C VAL A 110 17.83 -13.81 11.85
N LEU A 111 17.64 -13.80 10.53
CA LEU A 111 18.32 -14.64 9.56
C LEU A 111 19.12 -13.73 8.61
N ARG A 112 20.43 -13.93 8.51
CA ARG A 112 21.26 -13.24 7.51
C ARG A 112 21.46 -14.12 6.29
N ILE A 113 21.28 -13.53 5.10
CA ILE A 113 21.56 -14.14 3.81
C ILE A 113 22.40 -13.16 2.98
N SER A 114 23.51 -13.65 2.45
CA SER A 114 24.45 -12.94 1.60
C SER A 114 24.29 -13.46 0.18
N GLN A 115 24.10 -12.56 -0.77
CA GLN A 115 23.97 -12.87 -2.19
C GLN A 115 24.98 -12.02 -2.96
N GLN A 116 25.71 -12.66 -3.89
CA GLN A 116 26.49 -11.94 -4.88
C GLN A 116 25.65 -11.83 -6.15
N HIS A 117 25.53 -10.62 -6.68
CA HIS A 117 24.86 -10.37 -7.95
C HIS A 117 25.81 -9.68 -8.92
N HIS A 118 25.77 -10.10 -10.18
CA HIS A 118 26.45 -9.40 -11.26
C HIS A 118 25.65 -8.15 -11.64
N SER A 119 26.20 -6.97 -11.39
CA SER A 119 25.56 -5.71 -11.77
C SER A 119 25.68 -5.49 -13.28
N TYR A 120 24.56 -5.66 -14.00
CA TYR A 120 24.45 -5.30 -15.42
C TYR A 120 24.38 -3.78 -15.56
N GLY A 121 25.39 -3.18 -16.21
CA GLY A 121 25.45 -1.73 -16.47
C GLY A 121 26.86 -1.14 -16.44
N TYR A 122 27.81 -1.81 -15.80
CA TYR A 122 29.22 -1.45 -15.87
C TYR A 122 29.93 -2.32 -16.91
N ARG A 123 30.75 -1.70 -17.79
CA ARG A 123 31.48 -2.34 -18.91
C ARG A 123 32.34 -3.56 -18.54
N TYR A 124 32.53 -3.85 -17.24
CA TYR A 124 33.35 -4.93 -16.72
C TYR A 124 32.70 -5.65 -15.53
N GLY A 125 31.42 -6.03 -15.64
CA GLY A 125 30.70 -6.96 -14.73
C GLY A 125 31.23 -7.05 -13.29
N ARG A 126 30.62 -6.29 -12.38
CA ARG A 126 31.05 -6.27 -10.96
C ARG A 126 30.19 -7.19 -10.11
N ASP A 127 30.83 -7.92 -9.20
CA ASP A 127 30.17 -8.64 -8.12
C ASP A 127 29.81 -7.70 -6.98
N ASP A 128 28.54 -7.30 -6.92
CA ASP A 128 28.02 -6.57 -5.78
C ASP A 128 27.56 -7.55 -4.70
N LEU A 129 27.97 -7.31 -3.46
CA LEU A 129 27.50 -8.07 -2.29
C LEU A 129 26.24 -7.42 -1.72
N GLU A 130 25.17 -8.21 -1.70
CA GLU A 130 23.88 -7.86 -1.12
C GLU A 130 23.65 -8.69 0.15
N LEU A 131 23.33 -8.03 1.26
CA LEU A 131 23.01 -8.67 2.52
C LEU A 131 21.51 -8.49 2.82
N SER A 132 20.77 -9.59 2.85
CA SER A 132 19.36 -9.63 3.27
C SER A 132 19.27 -10.09 4.73
N TYR A 133 18.46 -9.40 5.52
CA TYR A 133 18.13 -9.78 6.89
C TYR A 133 16.64 -10.03 6.99
N SER A 134 16.25 -11.28 7.24
CA SER A 134 14.85 -11.65 7.49
C SER A 134 14.60 -11.69 9.00
N TYR A 135 13.45 -11.18 9.43
CA TYR A 135 13.06 -11.10 10.82
C TYR A 135 11.76 -11.86 11.07
N GLU A 136 11.69 -12.55 12.21
CA GLU A 136 10.46 -13.06 12.81
C GLU A 136 10.29 -12.40 14.19
N ILE A 137 9.19 -11.69 14.38
CA ILE A 137 8.93 -10.90 15.59
C ILE A 137 7.67 -11.45 16.26
N SER A 138 7.83 -12.10 17.41
CA SER A 138 6.72 -12.67 18.17
C SER A 138 6.12 -11.63 19.11
N VAL A 139 4.83 -11.41 19.00
CA VAL A 139 4.09 -10.38 19.74
C VAL A 139 2.82 -10.96 20.36
N GLU A 140 2.56 -10.61 21.61
CA GLU A 140 1.25 -10.79 22.27
C GLU A 140 0.52 -9.46 22.33
N ILE A 141 -0.77 -9.50 22.04
CA ILE A 141 -1.63 -8.31 21.99
C ILE A 141 -2.79 -8.57 22.94
N TYR A 142 -2.85 -7.79 24.01
CA TYR A 142 -3.90 -7.89 25.02
C TYR A 142 -5.05 -6.96 24.66
N ASN A 143 -6.27 -7.35 25.02
CA ASN A 143 -7.41 -6.45 24.98
C ASN A 143 -7.24 -5.33 26.03
N HIS A 144 -8.12 -4.33 25.98
CA HIS A 144 -8.04 -3.15 26.85
C HIS A 144 -8.07 -3.51 28.36
N GLU A 145 -8.81 -4.56 28.71
CA GLU A 145 -8.96 -5.05 30.09
C GLU A 145 -7.84 -6.01 30.52
N ASN A 146 -6.95 -6.40 29.60
CA ASN A 146 -5.89 -7.41 29.75
C ASN A 146 -6.38 -8.81 30.15
N GLU A 147 -7.62 -9.15 29.80
CA GLU A 147 -8.23 -10.46 30.09
C GLU A 147 -8.05 -11.45 28.94
N GLN A 148 -8.06 -10.95 27.69
CA GLN A 148 -7.90 -11.75 26.48
C GLN A 148 -6.66 -11.31 25.73
N HIS A 149 -5.98 -12.25 25.08
CA HIS A 149 -4.82 -11.95 24.26
C HIS A 149 -4.81 -12.79 22.99
N ILE A 150 -4.07 -12.30 21.99
CA ILE A 150 -3.74 -13.06 20.80
C ILE A 150 -2.24 -12.99 20.55
N ASN A 151 -1.71 -14.06 19.94
CA ASN A 151 -0.32 -14.14 19.55
C ASN A 151 -0.20 -14.00 18.05
N HIS A 152 0.79 -13.24 17.60
CA HIS A 152 1.09 -13.08 16.19
C HIS A 152 2.60 -13.01 15.95
N ILE A 153 3.05 -13.60 14.84
CA ILE A 153 4.43 -13.52 14.40
C ILE A 153 4.47 -12.65 13.15
N PHE A 154 5.06 -11.47 13.26
CA PHE A 154 5.30 -10.60 12.12
C PHE A 154 6.55 -11.03 11.37
N THR A 155 6.50 -10.99 10.05
CA THR A 155 7.68 -11.18 9.19
C THR A 155 8.10 -9.89 8.51
N SER A 156 9.41 -9.68 8.41
CA SER A 156 9.99 -8.48 7.79
C SER A 156 11.33 -8.78 7.13
N ASN A 157 11.72 -7.96 6.15
CA ASN A 157 12.98 -8.11 5.43
C ASN A 157 13.68 -6.77 5.23
N ASP A 158 14.88 -6.63 5.79
CA ASP A 158 15.78 -5.52 5.48
C ASP A 158 16.81 -5.95 4.42
N LEU A 159 17.26 -4.99 3.62
CA LEU A 159 18.31 -5.21 2.62
C LEU A 159 19.43 -4.20 2.80
N ILE A 160 20.65 -4.65 2.99
CA ILE A 160 21.82 -3.79 3.03
C ILE A 160 22.67 -4.11 1.81
N ARG A 161 22.74 -3.15 0.89
CA ARG A 161 23.60 -3.24 -0.30
C ARG A 161 24.89 -2.47 -0.06
N LYS A 162 26.02 -3.05 -0.49
CA LYS A 162 27.26 -2.31 -0.59
C LYS A 162 27.29 -1.58 -1.93
N GLU A 163 27.29 -0.25 -1.90
CA GLU A 163 27.35 0.58 -3.09
C GLU A 163 28.77 0.61 -3.69
N PRO A 164 28.92 1.00 -4.97
CA PRO A 164 30.19 0.94 -5.71
C PRO A 164 31.37 1.65 -5.05
N TRP A 165 31.10 2.68 -4.24
CA TRP A 165 32.06 3.55 -3.56
C TRP A 165 32.52 2.99 -2.20
N GLY A 166 32.04 1.80 -1.82
CA GLY A 166 32.38 1.13 -0.56
C GLY A 166 31.47 1.49 0.61
N GLU A 167 30.53 2.41 0.43
CA GLU A 167 29.51 2.74 1.43
C GLU A 167 28.38 1.72 1.43
N TYR A 168 27.95 1.31 2.61
CA TYR A 168 26.74 0.51 2.75
C TYR A 168 25.54 1.45 2.77
N ASP A 169 24.57 1.20 1.90
CA ASP A 169 23.28 1.87 1.99
C ASP A 169 22.50 1.31 3.19
N LYS A 170 22.78 1.90 4.37
CA LYS A 170 22.15 1.55 5.65
C LYS A 170 20.73 2.11 5.77
N SER A 171 20.29 2.96 4.83
CA SER A 171 18.95 3.57 4.86
C SER A 171 17.82 2.53 4.79
N LYS A 172 18.17 1.28 4.43
CA LYS A 172 17.27 0.14 4.21
C LYS A 172 17.19 -0.85 5.39
N ALA A 173 17.87 -0.59 6.51
CA ALA A 173 17.68 -1.34 7.77
C ALA A 173 16.58 -0.69 8.61
N LEU A 174 15.32 -1.01 8.31
CA LEU A 174 14.15 -0.25 8.79
C LEU A 174 13.19 -1.07 9.66
N THR A 175 13.38 -2.38 9.77
CA THR A 175 12.44 -3.27 10.46
C THR A 175 12.16 -2.83 11.90
N MET A 176 13.21 -2.69 12.73
CA MET A 176 13.05 -2.27 14.13
C MET A 176 12.49 -0.85 14.23
N LYS A 177 12.89 0.06 13.33
CA LYS A 177 12.38 1.43 13.30
C LYS A 177 10.86 1.44 13.06
N TYR A 178 10.40 0.75 12.01
CA TYR A 178 8.97 0.72 11.68
C TYR A 178 8.14 -0.08 12.69
N LEU A 179 8.70 -1.13 13.29
CA LEU A 179 8.05 -1.85 14.38
C LEU A 179 7.61 -0.88 15.49
N PHE A 180 8.54 -0.08 16.01
CA PHE A 180 8.24 0.84 17.11
C PHE A 180 7.55 2.14 16.69
N GLN A 181 7.79 2.65 15.47
CA GLN A 181 7.22 3.93 15.02
C GLN A 181 5.86 3.78 14.32
N LYS A 182 5.53 2.61 13.78
CA LYS A 182 4.29 2.37 13.02
C LYS A 182 3.49 1.19 13.55
N THR A 183 4.08 0.00 13.59
CA THR A 183 3.37 -1.26 13.86
C THR A 183 2.78 -1.29 15.28
N ILE A 184 3.60 -1.09 16.31
CA ILE A 184 3.16 -1.08 17.71
C ILE A 184 2.15 0.05 17.99
N PRO A 185 2.37 1.30 17.54
CA PRO A 185 1.35 2.35 17.68
C PRO A 185 -0.01 2.00 17.06
N LEU A 186 -0.04 1.38 15.87
CA LEU A 186 -1.30 0.97 15.23
C LEU A 186 -2.01 -0.15 15.97
N LEU A 187 -1.27 -1.12 16.53
CA LEU A 187 -1.85 -2.16 17.38
C LEU A 187 -2.46 -1.55 18.65
N ASN A 188 -1.77 -0.62 19.30
CA ASN A 188 -2.30 0.10 20.45
C ASN A 188 -3.52 0.98 20.08
N GLU A 189 -3.54 1.58 18.88
CA GLU A 189 -4.71 2.29 18.36
C GLU A 189 -5.91 1.34 18.23
N TYR A 190 -5.71 0.14 17.66
CA TYR A 190 -6.76 -0.88 17.55
C TYR A 190 -7.35 -1.26 18.92
N VAL A 191 -6.49 -1.54 19.90
CA VAL A 191 -6.92 -1.95 21.25
C VAL A 191 -7.74 -0.84 21.93
N LYS A 192 -7.39 0.44 21.71
CA LYS A 192 -8.14 1.58 22.24
C LYS A 192 -9.58 1.66 21.72
N TYR A 193 -9.85 1.16 20.51
CA TYR A 193 -11.22 1.11 19.97
C TYR A 193 -12.08 -0.01 20.59
N GLN A 194 -11.54 -0.78 21.53
CA GLN A 194 -12.24 -1.84 22.28
C GLN A 194 -12.95 -2.85 21.36
N LYS A 195 -12.34 -3.11 20.20
CA LYS A 195 -12.83 -4.11 19.24
C LYS A 195 -12.36 -5.51 19.66
N ASN A 196 -13.04 -6.53 19.16
CA ASN A 196 -12.67 -7.92 19.44
C ASN A 196 -11.23 -8.16 18.98
N ILE A 197 -10.37 -8.57 19.89
CA ILE A 197 -8.94 -8.70 19.64
C ILE A 197 -8.64 -9.73 18.53
N ASN A 198 -9.50 -10.74 18.34
CA ASN A 198 -9.36 -11.76 17.30
C ASN A 198 -9.58 -11.24 15.87
N LEU A 199 -10.00 -9.99 15.70
CA LEU A 199 -10.28 -9.38 14.41
C LEU A 199 -9.24 -8.33 14.01
N VAL A 200 -8.03 -8.36 14.58
CA VAL A 200 -6.94 -7.48 14.12
C VAL A 200 -6.60 -7.79 12.66
N ASN A 201 -6.55 -6.75 11.82
CA ASN A 201 -6.16 -6.86 10.41
C ASN A 201 -4.65 -7.00 10.23
N PHE A 202 -4.13 -8.18 10.54
CA PHE A 202 -2.70 -8.46 10.40
C PHE A 202 -2.18 -8.32 8.97
N ASN A 203 -3.00 -8.58 7.94
CA ASN A 203 -2.58 -8.37 6.55
C ASN A 203 -2.19 -6.91 6.27
N TYR A 204 -2.95 -5.95 6.82
CA TYR A 204 -2.60 -4.54 6.74
C TYR A 204 -1.37 -4.21 7.61
N ILE A 205 -1.39 -4.65 8.87
CA ILE A 205 -0.37 -4.28 9.85
C ILE A 205 1.01 -4.82 9.47
N GLU A 206 1.10 -6.03 8.92
CA GLU A 206 2.37 -6.62 8.49
C GLU A 206 3.03 -5.80 7.36
N LYS A 207 2.24 -5.15 6.50
CA LYS A 207 2.77 -4.26 5.45
C LYS A 207 3.31 -2.93 5.97
N THR A 208 3.13 -2.64 7.26
CA THR A 208 3.82 -1.51 7.90
C THR A 208 5.31 -1.78 8.08
N LEU A 209 5.72 -3.05 8.03
CA LEU A 209 7.11 -3.48 8.07
C LEU A 209 7.68 -3.66 6.66
N PRO A 210 9.01 -3.48 6.47
CA PRO A 210 9.70 -3.75 5.21
C PRO A 210 9.45 -5.16 4.67
N GLN A 211 9.19 -5.28 3.37
CA GLN A 211 8.91 -6.57 2.73
C GLN A 211 9.96 -6.87 1.66
N ARG A 212 10.09 -8.16 1.31
CA ARG A 212 11.02 -8.59 0.26
C ARG A 212 10.65 -7.89 -1.06
N ASN A 213 11.63 -7.27 -1.72
CA ASN A 213 11.49 -6.45 -2.93
C ASN A 213 10.73 -5.12 -2.76
N ASN A 214 10.31 -4.76 -1.54
CA ASN A 214 9.65 -3.48 -1.27
C ASN A 214 10.04 -2.98 0.13
N TYR A 215 11.15 -2.23 0.16
CA TYR A 215 11.85 -1.83 1.37
C TYR A 215 11.23 -0.61 2.06
N THR A 216 10.17 -0.04 1.47
CA THR A 216 9.36 1.02 2.06
C THR A 216 7.99 0.47 2.46
N SER A 217 7.49 0.94 3.60
CA SER A 217 6.10 0.73 3.99
C SER A 217 5.22 1.58 3.07
N ASN A 218 4.56 0.92 2.12
CA ASN A 218 3.68 1.56 1.12
C ASN A 218 2.20 1.55 1.53
N VAL A 219 1.88 1.07 2.74
CA VAL A 219 0.50 1.11 3.22
C VAL A 219 0.15 2.48 3.80
N HIS A 220 -0.97 3.00 3.31
CA HIS A 220 -1.64 4.18 3.83
C HIS A 220 -2.97 3.80 4.46
N ARG A 221 -3.52 4.71 5.28
CA ARG A 221 -4.85 4.52 5.85
C ARG A 221 -5.88 4.35 4.73
N PHE A 222 -6.70 3.32 4.85
CA PHE A 222 -7.74 2.99 3.87
C PHE A 222 -8.60 4.21 3.54
N ASN A 223 -8.79 4.47 2.26
CA ASN A 223 -9.53 5.61 1.75
C ASN A 223 -10.52 5.20 0.63
N LYS A 224 -11.27 6.19 0.12
CA LYS A 224 -12.29 5.96 -0.92
C LYS A 224 -11.69 5.40 -2.22
N SER A 225 -10.48 5.80 -2.60
CA SER A 225 -9.79 5.26 -3.78
C SER A 225 -9.52 3.77 -3.64
N ASP A 226 -9.09 3.33 -2.45
CA ASP A 226 -8.88 1.91 -2.15
C ASP A 226 -10.18 1.12 -2.25
N ALA A 227 -11.28 1.66 -1.75
CA ALA A 227 -12.60 1.04 -1.90
C ALA A 227 -13.00 0.87 -3.38
N LEU A 228 -12.79 1.89 -4.21
CA LEU A 228 -13.08 1.83 -5.64
C LEU A 228 -12.18 0.81 -6.34
N ASN A 229 -10.88 0.78 -6.02
CA ASN A 229 -9.94 -0.21 -6.55
C ASN A 229 -10.36 -1.65 -6.20
N ILE A 230 -10.86 -1.89 -4.98
CA ILE A 230 -11.39 -3.21 -4.58
C ILE A 230 -12.59 -3.59 -5.46
N ILE A 231 -13.51 -2.68 -5.75
CA ILE A 231 -14.63 -2.96 -6.67
C ILE A 231 -14.18 -3.10 -8.12
N TYR A 232 -13.18 -2.34 -8.55
CA TYR A 232 -12.60 -2.48 -9.90
C TYR A 232 -12.06 -3.90 -10.14
N SER A 233 -11.52 -4.55 -9.10
CA SER A 233 -11.03 -5.93 -9.14
C SER A 233 -12.12 -7.01 -9.12
N MET A 234 -13.40 -6.64 -9.22
CA MET A 234 -14.52 -7.56 -9.10
C MET A 234 -14.53 -8.63 -10.21
N GLU A 235 -14.64 -9.88 -9.78
CA GLU A 235 -14.83 -11.04 -10.64
C GLU A 235 -16.17 -11.73 -10.32
N ILE A 236 -16.85 -12.24 -11.35
CA ILE A 236 -18.00 -13.13 -11.19
C ILE A 236 -17.67 -14.42 -11.93
N LYS A 237 -17.70 -15.56 -11.23
CA LYS A 237 -17.42 -16.89 -11.78
C LYS A 237 -18.57 -17.83 -11.49
N ASN A 238 -18.86 -18.74 -12.41
CA ASN A 238 -19.78 -19.85 -12.18
C ASN A 238 -18.97 -21.02 -11.61
N ILE A 239 -19.30 -21.46 -10.39
CA ILE A 239 -18.65 -22.60 -9.72
C ILE A 239 -19.76 -23.54 -9.27
N ASN A 240 -19.76 -24.78 -9.77
CA ASN A 240 -20.74 -25.82 -9.41
C ASN A 240 -22.21 -25.37 -9.55
N GLY A 241 -22.52 -24.54 -10.54
CA GLY A 241 -23.86 -23.99 -10.76
C GLY A 241 -24.17 -22.69 -10.00
N ASN A 242 -23.36 -22.33 -9.02
CA ASN A 242 -23.53 -21.11 -8.23
C ASN A 242 -22.68 -19.96 -8.81
N LYS A 243 -23.25 -18.75 -8.80
CA LYS A 243 -22.52 -17.53 -9.17
C LYS A 243 -21.76 -17.01 -7.96
N ILE A 244 -20.44 -17.04 -8.01
CA ILE A 244 -19.57 -16.52 -6.95
C ILE A 244 -19.04 -15.16 -7.37
N ILE A 245 -19.21 -14.16 -6.51
CA ILE A 245 -18.58 -12.84 -6.65
C ILE A 245 -17.33 -12.79 -5.77
N ARG A 246 -16.24 -12.23 -6.30
CA ARG A 246 -14.95 -12.09 -5.60
C ARG A 246 -14.37 -10.69 -5.81
N PHE A 247 -13.69 -10.18 -4.78
CA PHE A 247 -13.04 -8.86 -4.79
C PHE A 247 -11.66 -8.87 -4.14
N GLY A 248 -10.83 -7.91 -4.52
CA GLY A 248 -9.58 -7.55 -3.85
C GLY A 248 -8.39 -8.42 -4.22
N ALA A 249 -8.39 -9.02 -5.40
CA ALA A 249 -7.23 -9.73 -5.92
C ALA A 249 -6.00 -8.80 -5.93
N ARG A 250 -4.90 -9.21 -5.28
CA ARG A 250 -3.67 -8.41 -5.07
C ARG A 250 -3.87 -7.13 -4.24
N MET A 251 -4.96 -7.06 -3.46
CA MET A 251 -5.28 -5.93 -2.57
C MET A 251 -5.54 -6.38 -1.13
N GLY A 252 -4.96 -7.51 -0.73
CA GLY A 252 -5.22 -8.17 0.55
C GLY A 252 -4.98 -7.26 1.76
N GLU A 253 -4.01 -6.35 1.67
CA GLU A 253 -3.71 -5.37 2.70
C GLU A 253 -4.81 -4.31 2.90
N TYR A 254 -5.61 -4.02 1.86
CA TYR A 254 -6.68 -3.02 1.93
C TYR A 254 -8.06 -3.64 2.13
N ILE A 255 -8.17 -4.98 2.05
CA ILE A 255 -9.37 -5.69 2.47
C ILE A 255 -9.52 -5.52 3.99
N ASN A 256 -10.64 -4.93 4.39
CA ASN A 256 -10.98 -4.70 5.78
C ASN A 256 -12.49 -4.81 6.01
N PHE A 257 -12.88 -4.82 7.27
CA PHE A 257 -14.26 -5.00 7.70
C PHE A 257 -15.20 -3.95 7.10
N TYR A 258 -14.79 -2.68 7.07
CA TYR A 258 -15.63 -1.58 6.61
C TYR A 258 -16.05 -1.75 5.15
N ILE A 259 -15.10 -2.04 4.24
CA ILE A 259 -15.44 -2.23 2.82
C ILE A 259 -16.28 -3.49 2.60
N ALA A 260 -15.99 -4.58 3.33
CA ALA A 260 -16.82 -5.78 3.27
C ALA A 260 -18.26 -5.52 3.73
N ASN A 261 -18.43 -4.78 4.83
CA ASN A 261 -19.73 -4.39 5.33
C ASN A 261 -20.50 -3.47 4.39
N LEU A 262 -19.81 -2.53 3.76
CA LEU A 262 -20.42 -1.61 2.80
C LEU A 262 -20.94 -2.40 1.59
N ILE A 263 -20.14 -3.33 1.05
CA ILE A 263 -20.56 -4.22 -0.05
C ILE A 263 -21.72 -5.12 0.39
N ASN A 264 -21.62 -5.75 1.57
CA ASN A 264 -22.67 -6.59 2.14
C ASN A 264 -24.00 -5.84 2.23
N SER A 265 -23.95 -4.57 2.62
CA SER A 265 -25.14 -3.72 2.78
C SER A 265 -25.72 -3.29 1.42
N ILE A 266 -24.87 -2.95 0.44
CA ILE A 266 -25.31 -2.55 -0.91
C ILE A 266 -25.95 -3.72 -1.67
N LEU A 267 -25.32 -4.91 -1.62
CA LEU A 267 -25.77 -6.08 -2.38
C LEU A 267 -26.69 -7.01 -1.58
N ASN A 268 -26.86 -6.78 -0.28
CA ASN A 268 -27.53 -7.68 0.65
C ASN A 268 -26.96 -9.12 0.60
N ILE A 269 -25.63 -9.22 0.70
CA ILE A 269 -24.87 -10.48 0.72
C ILE A 269 -24.08 -10.62 2.01
N ASN A 270 -23.37 -11.73 2.16
CA ASN A 270 -22.44 -11.96 3.26
C ASN A 270 -21.08 -12.40 2.72
N LEU A 271 -20.18 -11.44 2.56
CA LEU A 271 -18.80 -11.65 2.14
C LEU A 271 -18.01 -12.37 3.23
N LYS A 272 -17.17 -13.29 2.78
CA LYS A 272 -16.25 -14.09 3.57
C LYS A 272 -14.83 -13.82 3.11
N TYR A 273 -13.89 -13.82 4.04
CA TYR A 273 -12.47 -13.73 3.71
C TYR A 273 -11.91 -15.10 3.32
N ASP A 274 -11.28 -15.18 2.15
CA ASP A 274 -10.52 -16.33 1.68
C ASP A 274 -9.03 -16.11 1.97
N ILE A 275 -8.50 -16.89 2.92
CA ILE A 275 -7.09 -16.82 3.33
C ILE A 275 -6.15 -17.20 2.19
N GLN A 276 -6.53 -18.17 1.36
CA GLN A 276 -5.65 -18.72 0.31
C GLN A 276 -5.43 -17.70 -0.80
N THR A 277 -6.53 -17.08 -1.27
CA THR A 277 -6.47 -16.11 -2.36
C THR A 277 -6.26 -14.68 -1.86
N LYS A 278 -6.37 -14.45 -0.53
CA LYS A 278 -6.38 -13.12 0.10
C LYS A 278 -7.44 -12.20 -0.51
N THR A 279 -8.62 -12.76 -0.78
CA THR A 279 -9.76 -12.06 -1.37
C THR A 279 -10.99 -12.15 -0.48
N ILE A 280 -12.01 -11.37 -0.78
CA ILE A 280 -13.35 -11.55 -0.20
C ILE A 280 -14.32 -12.06 -1.25
N TYR A 281 -15.18 -12.99 -0.88
CA TYR A 281 -16.13 -13.60 -1.80
C TYR A 281 -17.47 -13.93 -1.15
N SER A 282 -18.50 -14.06 -1.97
CA SER A 282 -19.80 -14.56 -1.54
C SER A 282 -20.51 -15.25 -2.69
N GLU A 283 -21.51 -16.06 -2.38
CA GLU A 283 -22.48 -16.50 -3.37
C GLU A 283 -23.44 -15.35 -3.69
N LEU A 284 -23.62 -15.07 -4.97
CA LEU A 284 -24.55 -14.04 -5.42
C LEU A 284 -25.98 -14.58 -5.37
N PRO A 285 -26.91 -13.87 -4.70
CA PRO A 285 -28.32 -14.21 -4.79
C PRO A 285 -28.82 -14.04 -6.22
N TYR A 286 -29.97 -14.65 -6.52
CA TYR A 286 -30.64 -14.42 -7.79
C TYR A 286 -31.06 -12.93 -7.93
N ILE A 287 -30.52 -12.25 -8.95
CA ILE A 287 -30.82 -10.84 -9.25
C ILE A 287 -31.69 -10.80 -10.51
N SER A 288 -32.98 -10.52 -10.33
CA SER A 288 -33.98 -10.51 -11.41
C SER A 288 -33.74 -9.41 -12.44
N GLN A 289 -33.07 -8.31 -12.06
CA GLN A 289 -32.74 -7.19 -12.96
C GLN A 289 -31.73 -7.54 -14.07
N GLN A 290 -31.13 -8.75 -14.05
CA GLN A 290 -30.21 -9.20 -15.10
C GLN A 290 -30.83 -9.16 -16.50
N ARG A 291 -32.15 -9.41 -16.63
CA ARG A 291 -32.84 -9.43 -17.93
C ARG A 291 -32.99 -8.06 -18.58
N THR A 292 -32.88 -6.98 -17.81
CA THR A 292 -33.18 -5.62 -18.26
C THR A 292 -31.94 -4.89 -18.80
N TYR A 293 -30.73 -5.31 -18.42
CA TYR A 293 -29.50 -4.50 -18.55
C TYR A 293 -28.29 -5.24 -19.17
N GLY A 294 -28.51 -6.34 -19.88
CA GLY A 294 -27.49 -7.04 -20.67
C GLY A 294 -26.49 -7.87 -19.86
N SER A 295 -25.66 -7.23 -19.03
CA SER A 295 -24.60 -7.89 -18.24
C SER A 295 -24.84 -7.76 -16.74
N LEU A 296 -24.94 -8.92 -16.05
CA LEU A 296 -25.03 -8.96 -14.58
C LEU A 296 -23.82 -8.28 -13.92
N LYS A 297 -22.63 -8.43 -14.52
CA LYS A 297 -21.40 -7.83 -14.01
C LYS A 297 -21.49 -6.31 -14.06
N GLU A 298 -21.94 -5.74 -15.17
CA GLU A 298 -22.04 -4.28 -15.33
C GLU A 298 -23.08 -3.68 -14.38
N TYR A 299 -24.25 -4.33 -14.23
CA TYR A 299 -25.26 -3.91 -13.28
C TYR A 299 -24.74 -3.90 -11.83
N ILE A 300 -24.11 -5.00 -11.38
CA ILE A 300 -23.57 -5.09 -10.02
C ILE A 300 -22.44 -4.07 -9.82
N SER A 301 -21.52 -3.94 -10.78
CA SER A 301 -20.46 -2.93 -10.73
C SER A 301 -21.05 -1.53 -10.60
N CYS A 302 -21.99 -1.15 -11.47
CA CYS A 302 -22.62 0.17 -11.44
C CYS A 302 -23.29 0.44 -10.07
N LEU A 303 -24.05 -0.53 -9.55
CA LEU A 303 -24.68 -0.44 -8.23
C LEU A 303 -23.64 -0.27 -7.10
N LEU A 304 -22.54 -1.01 -7.14
CA LEU A 304 -21.46 -0.92 -6.14
C LEU A 304 -20.74 0.43 -6.19
N TYR A 305 -20.38 0.91 -7.38
CA TYR A 305 -19.74 2.22 -7.54
C TYR A 305 -20.66 3.33 -7.02
N LEU A 306 -21.94 3.30 -7.40
CA LEU A 306 -22.93 4.27 -6.97
C LEU A 306 -23.11 4.23 -5.44
N GLY A 307 -23.25 3.02 -4.89
CA GLY A 307 -23.41 2.79 -3.46
C GLY A 307 -22.20 3.25 -2.64
N ILE A 308 -20.98 3.00 -3.12
CA ILE A 308 -19.75 3.49 -2.46
C ILE A 308 -19.66 5.01 -2.56
N ILE A 309 -19.89 5.60 -3.74
CA ILE A 309 -19.78 7.06 -3.91
C ILE A 309 -20.73 7.79 -2.97
N LYS A 310 -21.96 7.29 -2.83
CA LYS A 310 -23.00 7.86 -1.97
C LYS A 310 -22.76 7.63 -0.48
N ASN A 311 -22.39 6.40 -0.08
CA ASN A 311 -22.43 5.98 1.32
C ASN A 311 -21.04 5.87 1.99
N TYR A 312 -19.95 6.13 1.28
CA TYR A 312 -18.61 6.07 1.89
C TYR A 312 -18.42 7.16 2.95
N ASN A 313 -18.09 6.74 4.17
CA ASN A 313 -17.81 7.59 5.33
C ASN A 313 -16.33 7.48 5.73
N ASP A 314 -15.58 8.56 5.53
CA ASP A 314 -14.14 8.62 5.85
C ASP A 314 -13.83 8.36 7.33
N ASN A 315 -14.71 8.80 8.24
CA ASN A 315 -14.47 8.65 9.68
C ASN A 315 -14.66 7.20 10.13
N LEU A 316 -15.72 6.53 9.66
CA LEU A 316 -15.94 5.11 9.94
C LEU A 316 -14.84 4.25 9.30
N ALA A 317 -14.49 4.53 8.04
CA ALA A 317 -13.40 3.84 7.35
C ALA A 317 -12.08 3.91 8.13
N LYS A 318 -11.73 5.09 8.66
CA LYS A 318 -10.54 5.29 9.51
C LYS A 318 -10.60 4.57 10.86
N GLN A 319 -11.78 4.27 11.38
CA GLN A 319 -11.91 3.54 12.64
C GLN A 319 -11.87 2.02 12.43
N GLU A 320 -12.32 1.56 11.27
CA GLU A 320 -12.58 0.13 11.01
C GLU A 320 -11.56 -0.53 10.05
N TYR A 321 -10.63 0.21 9.43
CA TYR A 321 -9.65 -0.39 8.50
C TYR A 321 -8.69 -1.39 9.15
N LEU A 322 -8.44 -1.23 10.45
CA LEU A 322 -7.63 -2.16 11.25
C LEU A 322 -8.42 -3.41 11.68
N ILE A 323 -9.71 -3.52 11.34
CA ILE A 323 -10.54 -4.69 11.62
C ILE A 323 -10.54 -5.60 10.39
N ALA A 324 -10.16 -6.86 10.58
CA ALA A 324 -10.16 -7.90 9.58
C ALA A 324 -11.60 -8.28 9.19
N VAL A 325 -11.77 -8.69 7.94
CA VAL A 325 -13.01 -9.37 7.51
C VAL A 325 -13.03 -10.77 8.16
N PRO A 326 -14.13 -11.17 8.80
CA PRO A 326 -14.20 -12.49 9.41
C PRO A 326 -13.99 -13.62 8.41
N ILE A 327 -13.30 -14.65 8.87
CA ILE A 327 -13.25 -15.96 8.23
C ILE A 327 -14.56 -16.70 8.59
N GLU A 328 -14.95 -17.69 7.79
CA GLU A 328 -16.16 -18.49 8.02
C GLU A 328 -16.30 -18.96 9.49
N GLY A 329 -17.48 -18.74 10.08
CA GLY A 329 -17.80 -19.13 11.46
C GLY A 329 -17.88 -17.98 12.47
N LEU A 330 -17.34 -16.80 12.14
CA LEU A 330 -17.46 -15.58 12.95
C LEU A 330 -18.41 -14.60 12.25
N SER A 331 -19.67 -14.51 12.68
CA SER A 331 -20.59 -13.49 12.16
C SER A 331 -20.34 -12.15 12.86
N LEU A 332 -19.96 -11.12 12.11
CA LEU A 332 -20.06 -9.75 12.61
C LEU A 332 -21.50 -9.25 12.38
N THR A 333 -22.18 -8.94 13.48
CA THR A 333 -23.59 -8.54 13.51
C THR A 333 -23.81 -7.06 13.16
N SER A 334 -22.77 -6.27 12.96
CA SER A 334 -22.93 -4.87 12.56
C SER A 334 -23.06 -4.76 11.04
N LYS A 335 -24.30 -4.72 10.56
CA LYS A 335 -24.60 -4.10 9.27
C LYS A 335 -24.44 -2.59 9.42
N ILE A 336 -23.89 -1.93 8.40
CA ILE A 336 -24.00 -0.47 8.32
C ILE A 336 -25.49 -0.17 8.14
N ASN A 337 -26.16 0.25 9.21
CA ASN A 337 -27.62 0.41 9.25
C ASN A 337 -28.14 1.55 8.35
N PHE A 338 -27.26 2.33 7.73
CA PHE A 338 -27.58 3.57 7.02
C PHE A 338 -27.30 3.53 5.51
N VAL A 339 -27.22 2.34 4.89
CA VAL A 339 -27.04 2.28 3.43
C VAL A 339 -28.38 2.53 2.75
N GLU A 340 -28.48 3.66 2.05
CA GLU A 340 -29.63 3.98 1.21
C GLU A 340 -29.74 2.94 0.09
N LYS A 341 -30.93 2.36 -0.09
CA LYS A 341 -31.16 1.37 -1.14
C LYS A 341 -31.25 2.07 -2.49
N LEU A 342 -30.22 1.92 -3.30
CA LEU A 342 -30.10 2.56 -4.61
C LEU A 342 -30.49 1.59 -5.72
N ILE A 343 -31.17 2.09 -6.75
CA ILE A 343 -31.45 1.38 -7.99
C ILE A 343 -30.94 2.28 -9.13
N PRO A 344 -29.87 1.91 -9.84
CA PRO A 344 -29.36 2.68 -10.97
C PRO A 344 -30.42 2.78 -12.08
N SER A 345 -30.57 3.96 -12.68
CA SER A 345 -31.41 4.13 -13.87
C SER A 345 -30.80 3.41 -15.07
N LYS A 346 -31.63 3.15 -16.09
CA LYS A 346 -31.18 2.53 -17.35
C LYS A 346 -30.07 3.34 -18.01
N GLU A 347 -30.24 4.65 -18.03
CA GLU A 347 -29.32 5.59 -18.67
C GLU A 347 -27.97 5.61 -17.95
N LEU A 348 -27.97 5.60 -16.61
CA LEU A 348 -26.74 5.51 -15.83
C LEU A 348 -25.99 4.20 -16.11
N ILE A 349 -26.71 3.07 -16.20
CA ILE A 349 -26.10 1.79 -16.53
C ILE A 349 -25.49 1.82 -17.93
N GLN A 350 -26.19 2.39 -18.92
CA GLN A 350 -25.66 2.50 -20.28
C GLN A 350 -24.39 3.35 -20.36
N ILE A 351 -24.36 4.51 -19.68
CA ILE A 351 -23.15 5.35 -19.59
C ILE A 351 -22.02 4.60 -18.87
N PHE A 352 -22.32 3.92 -17.76
CA PHE A 352 -21.35 3.13 -17.03
C PHE A 352 -20.76 2.01 -17.91
N SER A 353 -21.60 1.27 -18.63
CA SER A 353 -21.16 0.22 -19.57
C SER A 353 -20.31 0.79 -20.69
N PHE A 354 -20.64 1.97 -21.21
CA PHE A 354 -19.82 2.65 -22.22
C PHE A 354 -18.42 2.98 -21.68
N PHE A 355 -18.33 3.45 -20.44
CA PHE A 355 -17.03 3.69 -19.79
C PHE A 355 -16.29 2.39 -19.45
N SER A 356 -16.97 1.34 -19.00
CA SER A 356 -16.29 0.10 -18.60
C SER A 356 -15.68 -0.67 -19.77
N ASN A 357 -16.15 -0.41 -20.99
CA ASN A 357 -15.62 -0.98 -22.22
C ASN A 357 -14.51 -0.10 -22.85
N MET A 358 -14.09 0.98 -22.19
CA MET A 358 -12.97 1.79 -22.66
C MET A 358 -11.65 1.00 -22.64
N ASP A 359 -10.78 1.28 -23.60
CA ASP A 359 -9.37 0.93 -23.53
C ASP A 359 -8.50 2.19 -23.47
N ALA A 360 -7.37 2.08 -22.80
CA ALA A 360 -6.36 3.12 -22.70
C ALA A 360 -4.98 2.50 -22.67
N THR A 361 -4.07 3.03 -23.49
CA THR A 361 -2.70 2.54 -23.57
C THR A 361 -1.69 3.68 -23.49
N HIS A 362 -0.56 3.41 -22.85
CA HIS A 362 0.57 4.31 -22.79
C HIS A 362 1.86 3.54 -23.04
N PHE A 363 2.51 3.81 -24.16
CA PHE A 363 3.72 3.10 -24.56
C PHE A 363 4.86 4.09 -24.82
N GLN A 364 6.07 3.63 -24.57
CA GLN A 364 7.30 4.17 -25.16
C GLN A 364 7.65 3.26 -26.32
N ASP A 365 7.97 3.82 -27.48
CA ASP A 365 8.41 3.05 -28.64
C ASP A 365 9.57 3.75 -29.33
N GLY A 366 10.32 3.00 -30.14
CA GLY A 366 11.52 3.51 -30.76
C GLY A 366 11.96 2.69 -31.95
N ILE A 367 12.72 3.33 -32.85
CA ILE A 367 13.33 2.67 -34.00
C ILE A 367 14.84 2.91 -33.94
N THR A 368 15.58 1.81 -33.87
CA THR A 368 17.04 1.81 -34.01
C THR A 368 17.43 1.95 -35.48
N ARG A 369 18.31 2.90 -35.80
CA ARG A 369 18.79 3.13 -37.17
C ARG A 369 20.32 3.03 -37.22
N VAL A 370 20.83 2.12 -38.04
CA VAL A 370 22.29 1.93 -38.19
C VAL A 370 22.90 3.17 -38.86
N GLY A 371 23.72 3.94 -38.11
CA GLY A 371 24.57 5.01 -38.66
C GLY A 371 24.09 6.46 -38.49
N ARG A 372 22.96 6.72 -37.81
CA ARG A 372 22.49 8.07 -37.36
C ARG A 372 21.59 7.92 -36.12
N ASP A 373 21.37 9.03 -35.42
CA ASP A 373 20.53 9.13 -34.22
C ASP A 373 19.27 8.26 -34.30
N ASP A 374 19.06 7.39 -33.31
CA ASP A 374 17.83 6.62 -33.18
C ASP A 374 16.67 7.56 -32.89
N LYS A 375 15.46 7.08 -33.08
CA LYS A 375 14.26 7.89 -32.83
C LYS A 375 13.40 7.20 -31.78
N GLU A 376 12.99 7.94 -30.76
CA GLU A 376 12.14 7.45 -29.68
C GLU A 376 10.98 8.42 -29.45
N TRP A 377 9.81 7.87 -29.14
CA TRP A 377 8.60 8.64 -28.85
C TRP A 377 7.73 7.92 -27.83
N LYS A 378 6.73 8.63 -27.32
CA LYS A 378 5.67 8.06 -26.48
C LYS A 378 4.33 8.14 -27.18
N GLU A 379 3.51 7.12 -26.96
CA GLU A 379 2.17 6.97 -27.54
C GLU A 379 1.14 6.89 -26.44
N LEU A 380 0.16 7.79 -26.47
CA LEU A 380 -1.02 7.76 -25.60
C LEU A 380 -2.25 7.49 -26.46
N SER A 381 -3.04 6.48 -26.10
CA SER A 381 -4.27 6.16 -26.83
C SER A 381 -5.44 5.89 -25.90
N PHE A 382 -6.64 6.28 -26.35
CA PHE A 382 -7.91 5.95 -25.74
C PHE A 382 -8.88 5.46 -26.81
N THR A 383 -9.66 4.42 -26.50
CA THR A 383 -10.76 3.97 -27.34
C THR A 383 -12.01 3.72 -26.52
N PHE A 384 -13.15 4.13 -27.07
CA PHE A 384 -14.47 3.97 -26.48
C PHE A 384 -15.39 3.33 -27.53
N PRO A 385 -15.52 2.00 -27.53
CA PRO A 385 -16.38 1.31 -28.47
C PRO A 385 -17.86 1.60 -28.20
N LEU A 386 -18.66 1.74 -29.27
CA LEU A 386 -20.10 1.88 -29.13
C LEU A 386 -20.75 0.55 -28.75
N LEU A 387 -21.76 0.62 -27.88
CA LEU A 387 -22.63 -0.50 -27.56
C LEU A 387 -23.81 -0.51 -28.55
N SER A 388 -24.43 -1.68 -28.76
CA SER A 388 -25.54 -1.86 -29.72
C SER A 388 -26.69 -0.87 -29.49
N ASP A 389 -27.04 -0.64 -28.22
CA ASP A 389 -28.23 0.11 -27.82
C ASP A 389 -27.92 1.45 -27.14
N PHE A 390 -26.69 1.94 -27.29
CA PHE A 390 -26.26 3.21 -26.70
C PHE A 390 -25.47 4.06 -27.69
N ARG A 391 -25.83 5.33 -27.75
CA ARG A 391 -25.12 6.36 -28.51
C ARG A 391 -24.87 7.53 -27.57
N PRO A 392 -23.61 7.80 -27.19
CA PRO A 392 -23.29 8.94 -26.34
C PRO A 392 -23.57 10.24 -27.11
N ASN A 393 -24.26 11.18 -26.47
CA ASN A 393 -24.50 12.49 -27.06
C ASN A 393 -23.24 13.38 -26.98
N MET A 394 -23.26 14.51 -27.69
CA MET A 394 -22.11 15.42 -27.74
C MET A 394 -21.73 15.99 -26.37
N ALA A 395 -22.69 16.20 -25.46
CA ALA A 395 -22.42 16.70 -24.12
C ALA A 395 -21.60 15.69 -23.30
N LEU A 396 -21.93 14.41 -23.39
CA LEU A 396 -21.16 13.34 -22.73
C LEU A 396 -19.75 13.24 -23.30
N ILE A 397 -19.58 13.30 -24.63
CA ILE A 397 -18.25 13.27 -25.28
C ILE A 397 -17.42 14.49 -24.88
N GLN A 398 -18.00 15.69 -24.86
CA GLN A 398 -17.33 16.90 -24.38
C GLN A 398 -16.88 16.76 -22.93
N LYS A 399 -17.72 16.15 -22.07
CA LYS A 399 -17.35 15.92 -20.68
C LYS A 399 -16.22 14.91 -20.52
N ILE A 400 -16.19 13.84 -21.32
CA ILE A 400 -15.06 12.90 -21.35
C ILE A 400 -13.77 13.61 -21.75
N ASN A 401 -13.82 14.43 -22.81
CA ASN A 401 -12.67 15.22 -23.28
C ASN A 401 -12.15 16.17 -22.20
N GLU A 402 -13.05 16.88 -21.51
CA GLU A 402 -12.70 17.77 -20.39
C GLU A 402 -12.04 17.00 -19.24
N LEU A 403 -12.64 15.88 -18.81
CA LEU A 403 -12.17 15.11 -17.68
C LEU A 403 -10.83 14.42 -17.98
N LEU A 404 -10.65 13.86 -19.17
CA LEU A 404 -9.42 13.15 -19.53
C LEU A 404 -8.36 14.06 -20.17
N GLN A 405 -8.69 15.32 -20.47
CA GLN A 405 -7.83 16.26 -21.19
C GLN A 405 -7.40 15.74 -22.57
N ILE A 406 -8.34 15.13 -23.29
CA ILE A 406 -8.14 14.55 -24.62
C ILE A 406 -9.13 15.15 -25.62
N LYS A 407 -8.99 14.78 -26.90
CA LYS A 407 -9.94 15.13 -27.95
C LYS A 407 -10.38 13.90 -28.73
N LEU A 408 -11.43 13.25 -28.25
CA LEU A 408 -12.04 12.11 -28.91
C LEU A 408 -12.56 12.48 -30.30
N THR A 409 -12.31 11.59 -31.25
CA THR A 409 -12.79 11.65 -32.64
C THR A 409 -13.60 10.40 -32.94
N PHE A 410 -14.68 10.56 -33.68
CA PHE A 410 -15.49 9.41 -34.10
C PHE A 410 -14.71 8.58 -35.12
N TYR A 411 -14.72 7.26 -34.97
CA TYR A 411 -14.13 6.34 -35.94
C TYR A 411 -15.11 5.22 -36.30
N GLN A 412 -14.97 4.74 -37.54
CA GLN A 412 -15.62 3.55 -38.05
C GLN A 412 -14.56 2.76 -38.83
N SER A 413 -14.19 1.58 -38.35
CA SER A 413 -13.20 0.76 -39.03
C SER A 413 -13.70 0.34 -40.40
N LYS A 414 -12.82 0.42 -41.40
CA LYS A 414 -13.12 -0.02 -42.78
C LYS A 414 -13.03 -1.55 -42.95
N ASN A 415 -12.31 -2.24 -42.06
CA ASN A 415 -12.00 -3.67 -42.18
C ASN A 415 -12.83 -4.54 -41.23
N ASP A 416 -13.44 -3.95 -40.21
CA ASP A 416 -14.30 -4.64 -39.25
C ASP A 416 -15.57 -3.81 -39.07
N SER A 417 -16.64 -4.18 -39.79
CA SER A 417 -17.91 -3.45 -39.84
C SER A 417 -18.60 -3.27 -38.48
N ASN A 418 -18.09 -3.92 -37.43
CA ASN A 418 -18.58 -3.85 -36.06
C ASN A 418 -17.74 -2.97 -35.11
N SER A 419 -16.59 -2.43 -35.52
CA SER A 419 -15.77 -1.56 -34.65
C SER A 419 -16.04 -0.08 -34.95
N ILE A 420 -17.10 0.43 -34.32
CA ILE A 420 -17.52 1.84 -34.36
C ILE A 420 -17.34 2.41 -32.95
N GLY A 421 -16.78 3.61 -32.83
CA GLY A 421 -16.45 4.17 -31.52
C GLY A 421 -15.92 5.59 -31.57
N TYR A 422 -15.36 6.01 -30.43
CA TYR A 422 -14.58 7.23 -30.31
C TYR A 422 -13.14 6.88 -29.93
N SER A 423 -12.17 7.54 -30.55
CA SER A 423 -10.76 7.32 -30.25
C SER A 423 -9.99 8.62 -30.15
N TYR A 424 -8.91 8.55 -29.40
CA TYR A 424 -7.88 9.57 -29.33
C TYR A 424 -6.53 8.87 -29.40
N PHE A 425 -5.59 9.48 -30.13
CA PHE A 425 -4.23 9.01 -30.26
C PHE A 425 -3.31 10.22 -30.35
N GLU A 426 -2.26 10.22 -29.54
CA GLU A 426 -1.24 11.26 -29.52
C GLU A 426 0.14 10.62 -29.46
N ILE A 427 1.06 11.20 -30.23
CA ILE A 427 2.49 10.96 -30.14
C ILE A 427 3.14 12.21 -29.56
N TYR A 428 3.98 12.03 -28.55
CA TYR A 428 4.69 13.13 -27.87
C TYR A 428 6.08 12.67 -27.42
N ASP A 429 6.91 13.61 -26.93
CA ASP A 429 8.32 13.38 -26.61
C ASP A 429 9.08 12.69 -27.76
N ASP A 430 8.79 13.12 -29.00
CA ASP A 430 9.34 12.54 -30.22
C ASP A 430 10.72 13.14 -30.55
N ASP A 431 11.78 12.47 -30.12
CA ASP A 431 13.14 12.99 -30.17
C ASP A 431 14.16 12.00 -30.76
N TYR A 432 15.28 12.56 -31.22
CA TYR A 432 16.44 11.81 -31.68
C TYR A 432 17.36 11.48 -30.49
N ILE A 433 17.63 10.19 -30.26
CA ILE A 433 18.50 9.70 -29.18
C ILE A 433 19.61 8.79 -29.72
N GLY A 434 20.85 8.99 -29.26
CA GLY A 434 22.01 8.31 -29.83
C GLY A 434 22.18 6.87 -29.31
N GLY A 435 21.81 5.86 -30.11
CA GLY A 435 22.16 4.46 -29.87
C GLY A 435 21.41 3.77 -28.72
N LEU A 436 20.28 4.33 -28.29
CA LEU A 436 19.57 3.97 -27.06
C LEU A 436 18.05 3.83 -27.21
N ALA A 437 17.50 3.86 -28.44
CA ALA A 437 16.06 3.66 -28.61
C ALA A 437 15.58 2.34 -28.00
N CYS A 438 14.60 2.45 -27.10
CA CYS A 438 14.02 1.28 -26.47
C CYS A 438 13.12 0.52 -27.46
N ASN A 439 12.98 -0.79 -27.24
CA ASN A 439 11.87 -1.53 -27.85
C ASN A 439 10.57 -1.14 -27.12
N ARG A 440 9.44 -1.26 -27.83
CA ARG A 440 8.10 -0.97 -27.30
C ARG A 440 7.92 -1.44 -25.85
N THR A 441 7.74 -0.48 -24.93
CA THR A 441 7.65 -0.69 -23.49
C THR A 441 6.36 -0.06 -22.96
N ASP A 442 5.59 -0.80 -22.14
CA ASP A 442 4.38 -0.29 -21.50
C ASP A 442 4.75 0.67 -20.35
N LEU A 443 4.28 1.91 -20.44
CA LEU A 443 4.49 2.97 -19.45
C LEU A 443 3.37 3.05 -18.39
N GLY A 444 2.51 2.04 -18.31
CA GLY A 444 1.48 1.94 -17.26
C GLY A 444 0.05 1.97 -17.78
N SER A 445 -0.22 1.32 -18.91
CA SER A 445 -1.53 1.23 -19.56
C SER A 445 -2.63 0.75 -18.61
N THR A 446 -2.32 -0.23 -17.75
CA THR A 446 -3.28 -0.74 -16.75
C THR A 446 -3.69 0.34 -15.74
N GLU A 447 -2.72 1.11 -15.23
CA GLU A 447 -3.00 2.18 -14.26
C GLU A 447 -3.72 3.36 -14.94
N LEU A 448 -3.34 3.70 -16.17
CA LEU A 448 -4.01 4.71 -16.98
C LEU A 448 -5.49 4.37 -17.20
N ARG A 449 -5.79 3.12 -17.60
CA ARG A 449 -7.17 2.67 -17.82
C ARG A 449 -8.00 2.76 -16.54
N LYS A 450 -7.46 2.27 -15.42
CA LYS A 450 -8.13 2.29 -14.11
C LYS A 450 -8.39 3.71 -13.61
N THR A 451 -7.38 4.57 -13.62
CA THR A 451 -7.47 5.96 -13.13
C THR A 451 -8.42 6.79 -13.99
N SER A 452 -8.38 6.62 -15.31
CA SER A 452 -9.28 7.28 -16.25
C SER A 452 -10.73 6.82 -16.07
N PHE A 453 -10.95 5.52 -15.93
CA PHE A 453 -12.27 4.95 -15.64
C PHE A 453 -12.83 5.50 -14.32
N HIS A 454 -12.05 5.50 -13.23
CA HIS A 454 -12.47 6.07 -11.95
C HIS A 454 -12.84 7.55 -12.07
N LYS A 455 -12.04 8.34 -12.82
CA LYS A 455 -12.30 9.76 -13.03
C LYS A 455 -13.65 9.99 -13.71
N LEU A 456 -13.94 9.23 -14.76
CA LEU A 456 -15.21 9.31 -15.50
C LEU A 456 -16.41 8.86 -14.65
N VAL A 457 -16.31 7.69 -14.01
CA VAL A 457 -17.40 7.13 -13.21
C VAL A 457 -17.70 8.00 -12.00
N CYS A 458 -16.67 8.46 -11.27
CA CYS A 458 -16.88 9.32 -10.12
C CYS A 458 -17.58 10.62 -10.51
N ALA A 459 -17.16 11.25 -11.60
CA ALA A 459 -17.78 12.48 -12.08
C ALA A 459 -19.26 12.25 -12.47
N ILE A 460 -19.55 11.26 -13.32
CA ILE A 460 -20.93 11.01 -13.77
C ILE A 460 -21.86 10.59 -12.63
N MET A 461 -21.38 9.78 -11.69
CA MET A 461 -22.19 9.39 -10.53
C MET A 461 -22.41 10.54 -9.54
N ASP A 462 -21.46 11.47 -9.43
CA ASP A 462 -21.66 12.71 -8.66
C ASP A 462 -22.76 13.59 -9.28
N TYR A 463 -22.75 13.77 -10.60
CA TYR A 463 -23.86 14.44 -11.31
C TYR A 463 -25.18 13.71 -11.08
N TYR A 464 -25.20 12.39 -11.21
CA TYR A 464 -26.42 11.59 -11.01
C TYR A 464 -27.01 11.76 -9.60
N LEU A 465 -26.16 11.76 -8.57
CA LEU A 465 -26.60 11.82 -7.16
C LEU A 465 -26.95 13.24 -6.69
N HIS A 466 -26.25 14.26 -7.19
CA HIS A 466 -26.29 15.60 -6.60
C HIS A 466 -26.76 16.69 -7.57
N LYS A 467 -26.73 16.43 -8.88
CA LYS A 467 -27.09 17.40 -9.92
C LYS A 467 -27.90 16.73 -11.04
N PRO A 468 -29.10 16.18 -10.72
CA PRO A 468 -29.87 15.37 -11.67
C PRO A 468 -30.22 16.15 -12.95
N GLU A 469 -30.48 17.45 -12.85
CA GLU A 469 -30.72 18.30 -14.03
C GLU A 469 -29.52 18.34 -14.98
N GLU A 470 -28.30 18.40 -14.44
CA GLU A 470 -27.08 18.34 -15.26
C GLU A 470 -26.83 16.95 -15.81
N PHE A 471 -27.14 15.89 -15.04
CA PHE A 471 -27.05 14.51 -15.52
C PHE A 471 -27.94 14.26 -16.74
N THR A 472 -29.16 14.81 -16.78
CA THR A 472 -30.07 14.61 -17.93
C THR A 472 -29.49 15.14 -19.24
N LYS A 473 -28.58 16.12 -19.21
CA LYS A 473 -27.90 16.63 -20.41
C LYS A 473 -27.02 15.58 -21.08
N PHE A 474 -26.58 14.55 -20.36
CA PHE A 474 -25.78 13.45 -20.92
C PHE A 474 -26.63 12.34 -21.54
N THR A 475 -27.94 12.36 -21.30
CA THR A 475 -28.88 11.30 -21.70
C THR A 475 -29.97 11.81 -22.64
N SER A 476 -30.19 13.13 -22.72
CA SER A 476 -31.09 13.76 -23.68
C SER A 476 -30.55 13.58 -25.10
N ASN A 477 -31.34 12.95 -25.97
CA ASN A 477 -31.10 12.93 -27.41
C ASN A 477 -31.25 14.36 -27.94
N ASN A 478 -30.15 14.96 -28.39
CA ASN A 478 -30.20 16.08 -29.33
C ASN A 478 -29.91 15.54 -30.72
#